data_AF-A0A1J3F8I2-F1
#
_entry.id   AF-A0A1J3F8I2-F1
#
_cell.length_a   1.000
_cell.length_b   1.000
_cell.length_c   1.000
_cell.angle_alpha   90.00
_cell.angle_beta   90.00
_cell.angle_gamma   90.00
#
_symmetry.space_group_name_H-M   'P 1'
#
loop_
_entity.id
_entity.type
_entity.pdbx_description
1 polymer ?
#
loop_
_entity_poly.entity_id
_entity_poly.type
_entity_poly.pdbx_seq_one_letter_code
_entity_poly.pdbx_strand_id
1 'polypeptide(L)'
;HFMHVHTLPSLAKYMARFSLILSKTKTLEVDVTRIRFDHIDDIHCRGRDNKDVLDKDGKPRIHSDGTGYISEDLARVCPTDIYKGKRIRGYNTQGTSGKEPPLLIQFRMFNDGHAVKGTFLLNKKLPPRTVQVRPSMVKVYKDPTLSDFTTFNSLEV
;
A
#
# COMPACT_ATOMS: atom_id res chain seq x y z
N HIS A 1 -17.76 2.74 6.71
CA HIS A 1 -16.89 3.83 6.20
C HIS A 1 -15.61 3.25 5.61
N PHE A 2 -14.93 3.97 4.71
CA PHE A 2 -13.67 3.49 4.10
C PHE A 2 -12.47 3.54 5.05
N MET A 3 -12.42 4.55 5.93
CA MET A 3 -11.31 4.78 6.86
C MET A 3 -11.77 5.62 8.06
N HIS A 4 -11.02 5.63 9.17
CA HIS A 4 -11.29 6.45 10.36
C HIS A 4 -10.83 7.91 10.13
N VAL A 5 -11.38 8.54 9.09
CA VAL A 5 -10.97 9.84 8.56
C VAL A 5 -11.18 10.99 9.54
N HIS A 6 -12.05 10.82 10.54
CA HIS A 6 -12.29 11.79 11.61
C HIS A 6 -11.07 12.01 12.51
N THR A 7 -10.09 11.10 12.49
CA THR A 7 -8.81 11.26 13.20
C THR A 7 -7.92 12.37 12.60
N LEU A 8 -8.28 12.90 11.42
CA LEU A 8 -7.50 13.95 10.77
C LEU A 8 -7.76 15.32 11.39
N PRO A 9 -6.71 16.13 11.64
CA PRO A 9 -6.85 17.35 12.45
C PRO A 9 -7.43 18.56 11.68
N SER A 10 -7.79 18.40 10.40
CA SER A 10 -8.41 19.49 9.63
C SER A 10 -9.20 19.02 8.41
N LEU A 11 -10.18 19.82 8.00
CA LEU A 11 -10.98 19.58 6.79
C LEU A 11 -10.13 19.56 5.52
N ALA A 12 -9.07 20.38 5.45
CA ALA A 12 -8.15 20.36 4.31
C ALA A 12 -7.42 19.01 4.18
N LYS A 13 -6.95 18.45 5.31
CA LYS A 13 -6.34 17.11 5.33
C LYS A 13 -7.36 16.03 4.99
N TYR A 14 -8.58 16.15 5.48
CA TYR A 14 -9.71 15.27 5.12
C TYR A 14 -9.91 15.25 3.59
N MET A 15 -10.07 16.42 2.97
CA MET A 15 -10.34 16.53 1.52
C MET A 15 -9.18 15.97 0.69
N ALA A 16 -7.94 16.21 1.12
CA ALA A 16 -6.77 15.62 0.48
C ALA A 16 -6.79 14.08 0.50
N ARG A 17 -7.31 13.45 1.57
CA ARG A 17 -7.46 11.99 1.65
C ARG A 17 -8.67 11.46 0.89
N PHE A 18 -9.70 12.27 0.67
CA PHE A 18 -10.84 11.89 -0.17
C PHE A 18 -10.43 11.55 -1.62
N SER A 19 -9.37 12.20 -2.13
CA SER A 19 -8.76 11.87 -3.42
C SER A 19 -8.28 10.41 -3.54
N LEU A 20 -8.02 9.73 -2.41
CA LEU A 20 -7.64 8.32 -2.40
C LEU A 20 -8.79 7.43 -2.86
N ILE A 21 -10.01 7.75 -2.41
CA ILE A 21 -11.25 7.04 -2.75
C ILE A 21 -11.65 7.30 -4.19
N LEU A 22 -11.40 8.52 -4.70
CA LEU A 22 -11.76 8.91 -6.07
C LEU A 22 -10.74 8.47 -7.13
N SER A 23 -9.64 7.87 -6.70
CA SER A 23 -8.60 7.42 -7.62
C SER A 23 -9.14 6.28 -8.50
N LYS A 24 -8.91 6.34 -9.81
CA LYS A 24 -9.20 5.21 -10.70
C LYS A 24 -8.22 4.08 -10.39
N THR A 25 -8.73 2.99 -9.83
CA THR A 25 -7.99 1.79 -9.41
C THR A 25 -8.76 0.55 -9.82
N LYS A 26 -8.09 -0.60 -9.81
CA LYS A 26 -8.72 -1.91 -9.90
C LYS A 26 -8.54 -2.64 -8.57
N THR A 27 -9.65 -3.03 -7.96
CA THR A 27 -9.64 -3.90 -6.77
C THR A 27 -9.13 -5.29 -7.15
N LEU A 28 -8.16 -5.79 -6.40
CA LEU A 28 -7.67 -7.16 -6.55
C LEU A 28 -8.67 -8.14 -5.93
N GLU A 29 -8.98 -9.23 -6.64
CA GLU A 29 -9.84 -10.31 -6.17
C GLU A 29 -9.07 -11.24 -5.23
N VAL A 30 -8.74 -10.73 -4.04
CA VAL A 30 -8.05 -11.47 -2.98
C VAL A 30 -8.87 -11.45 -1.70
N ASP A 31 -8.77 -12.53 -0.93
CA ASP A 31 -9.35 -12.56 0.41
C ASP A 31 -8.52 -11.70 1.37
N VAL A 32 -8.88 -10.41 1.42
CA VAL A 32 -8.25 -9.38 2.23
C VAL A 32 -8.30 -9.67 3.73
N THR A 33 -9.26 -10.48 4.20
CA THR A 33 -9.35 -10.87 5.63
C THR A 33 -8.23 -11.81 6.05
N ARG A 34 -7.60 -12.48 5.08
CA ARG A 34 -6.50 -13.44 5.29
C ARG A 34 -5.15 -12.86 4.88
N ILE A 35 -5.09 -11.57 4.54
CA ILE A 35 -3.82 -10.88 4.30
C ILE A 35 -3.20 -10.57 5.66
N ARG A 36 -1.96 -11.04 5.85
CA ARG A 36 -1.13 -10.62 6.98
C ARG A 36 -0.61 -9.21 6.71
N PHE A 37 -1.02 -8.28 7.55
CA PHE A 37 -0.69 -6.87 7.45
C PHE A 37 0.38 -6.53 8.50
N ASP A 38 1.64 -6.62 8.08
CA ASP A 38 2.79 -6.42 8.97
C ASP A 38 3.26 -4.96 8.91
N HIS A 39 3.46 -4.35 10.07
CA HIS A 39 4.09 -3.03 10.16
C HIS A 39 5.61 -3.19 10.27
N ILE A 40 6.35 -2.43 9.45
CA ILE A 40 7.81 -2.33 9.51
C ILE A 40 8.23 -0.86 9.58
N ASP A 41 9.34 -0.56 10.23
CA ASP A 41 9.78 0.83 10.43
C ASP A 41 10.21 1.48 9.13
N ASP A 42 10.05 2.79 8.99
CA ASP A 42 10.70 3.53 7.91
C ASP A 42 12.23 3.44 8.04
N ILE A 43 12.91 3.35 6.89
CA ILE A 43 14.37 3.29 6.87
C ILE A 43 14.90 4.67 6.53
N HIS A 44 15.70 5.21 7.44
CA HIS A 44 16.31 6.53 7.30
C HIS A 44 17.51 6.51 6.37
N CYS A 45 17.73 7.63 5.67
CA CYS A 45 18.97 7.91 4.98
C CYS A 45 20.06 8.12 6.03
N ARG A 46 21.12 7.32 5.98
CA ARG A 46 22.27 7.45 6.87
C ARG A 46 23.49 7.99 6.16
N GLY A 47 24.18 8.92 6.82
CA GLY A 47 25.46 9.46 6.38
C GLY A 47 26.60 8.47 6.57
N ARG A 48 27.82 8.90 6.21
CA ARG A 48 29.04 8.09 6.32
C ARG A 48 29.37 7.71 7.78
N ASP A 49 28.89 8.49 8.75
CA ASP A 49 29.04 8.27 10.19
C ASP A 49 27.88 7.46 10.80
N ASN A 50 27.02 6.84 9.97
CA ASN A 50 25.82 6.11 10.37
C ASN A 50 24.80 6.97 11.16
N LYS A 51 24.89 8.31 11.09
CA LYS A 51 23.88 9.22 11.62
C LYS A 51 22.81 9.51 10.58
N ASP A 52 21.62 9.85 11.08
CA ASP A 52 20.49 10.22 10.22
C ASP A 52 20.79 11.53 9.48
N VAL A 53 20.56 11.51 8.17
CA VAL A 53 20.61 12.71 7.34
C VAL A 53 19.32 13.48 7.56
N LEU A 54 19.42 14.69 8.12
CA LEU A 54 18.26 15.52 8.42
C LEU A 54 17.83 16.37 7.22
N ASP A 55 16.56 16.72 7.15
CA ASP A 55 16.01 17.71 6.24
C ASP A 55 16.12 19.14 6.80
N LYS A 56 15.49 20.10 6.11
CA LYS A 56 15.52 21.52 6.50
C LYS A 56 14.78 21.80 7.81
N ASP A 57 13.88 20.90 8.22
CA ASP A 57 13.06 21.01 9.42
C ASP A 57 13.65 20.17 10.57
N GLY A 58 14.85 19.62 10.40
CA GLY A 58 15.53 18.78 11.39
C GLY A 58 15.00 17.36 11.50
N LYS A 59 14.19 16.89 10.55
CA LYS A 59 13.64 15.52 10.56
C LYS A 59 14.51 14.56 9.75
N PRO A 60 14.65 13.29 10.17
CA PRO A 60 15.35 12.28 9.39
C PRO A 60 14.73 12.12 8.00
N ARG A 61 15.57 12.16 6.96
CA ARG A 61 15.15 11.83 5.59
C ARG A 61 14.89 10.33 5.50
N ILE A 62 13.78 9.96 4.89
CA ILE A 62 13.36 8.56 4.77
C ILE A 62 13.70 8.07 3.36
N HIS A 63 14.49 7.01 3.25
CA HIS A 63 14.82 6.41 1.96
C HIS A 63 13.69 5.52 1.43
N SER A 64 12.86 4.99 2.33
CA SER A 64 11.79 4.04 2.05
C SER A 64 10.41 4.71 1.96
N ASP A 65 10.39 6.04 1.81
CA ASP A 65 9.16 6.83 1.91
C ASP A 65 8.13 6.32 0.91
N GLY A 66 6.98 5.88 1.43
CA GLY A 66 5.89 5.38 0.61
C GLY A 66 6.13 4.01 -0.02
N THR A 67 7.20 3.27 0.34
CA THR A 67 7.55 1.99 -0.27
C THR A 67 7.60 0.84 0.75
N GLY A 68 6.71 -0.15 0.56
CA GLY A 68 6.61 -1.37 1.36
C GLY A 68 6.94 -2.63 0.55
N TYR A 69 6.59 -3.80 1.09
CA TYR A 69 6.76 -5.09 0.41
C TYR A 69 5.46 -5.87 0.27
N ILE A 70 5.40 -6.70 -0.78
CA ILE A 70 4.29 -7.63 -1.04
C ILE A 70 4.84 -9.03 -1.32
N SER A 71 4.16 -10.06 -0.83
CA SER A 71 4.50 -11.45 -1.09
C SER A 71 4.25 -11.82 -2.56
N GLU A 72 4.97 -12.83 -3.04
CA GLU A 72 4.92 -13.23 -4.44
C GLU A 72 3.55 -13.71 -4.91
N ASP A 73 2.83 -14.44 -4.05
CA ASP A 73 1.50 -14.95 -4.35
C ASP A 73 0.48 -13.81 -4.58
N LEU A 74 0.53 -12.75 -3.76
CA LEU A 74 -0.34 -11.57 -3.94
C LEU A 74 0.05 -10.76 -5.18
N ALA A 75 1.35 -10.58 -5.43
CA ALA A 75 1.82 -9.87 -6.62
C ALA A 75 1.38 -10.55 -7.92
N ARG A 76 1.30 -11.89 -7.94
CA ARG A 76 0.83 -12.66 -9.11
C ARG A 76 -0.64 -12.46 -9.44
N VAL A 77 -1.46 -11.99 -8.49
CA VAL A 77 -2.87 -11.65 -8.73
C VAL A 77 -3.00 -10.31 -9.45
N CYS A 78 -1.94 -9.49 -9.44
CA CYS A 78 -1.98 -8.19 -10.08
C CYS A 78 -2.11 -8.33 -11.61
N PRO A 79 -3.02 -7.56 -12.24
CA PRO A 79 -3.21 -7.62 -13.68
C PRO A 79 -1.99 -7.05 -14.39
N THR A 80 -1.30 -7.89 -15.16
CA THR A 80 -0.15 -7.47 -15.99
C THR A 80 -0.55 -7.03 -17.39
N ASP A 81 -1.81 -7.23 -17.78
CA ASP A 81 -2.34 -6.98 -19.12
C ASP A 81 -3.10 -5.64 -19.22
N ILE A 82 -3.03 -4.78 -18.20
CA ILE A 82 -3.69 -3.47 -18.17
C ILE A 82 -2.65 -2.36 -18.32
N TYR A 83 -2.82 -1.53 -19.35
CA TYR A 83 -2.03 -0.31 -19.55
C TYR A 83 -2.95 0.89 -19.79
N LYS A 84 -2.78 1.95 -18.99
CA LYS A 84 -3.64 3.16 -19.03
C LYS A 84 -5.14 2.85 -19.01
N GLY A 85 -5.55 1.90 -18.17
CA GLY A 85 -6.94 1.49 -18.02
C GLY A 85 -7.53 0.72 -19.22
N LYS A 86 -6.70 0.34 -20.20
CA LYS A 86 -7.10 -0.49 -21.34
C LYS A 86 -6.36 -1.82 -21.29
N ARG A 87 -7.06 -2.90 -21.66
CA ARG A 87 -6.45 -4.21 -21.82
C ARG A 87 -5.54 -4.20 -23.06
N ILE A 88 -4.29 -4.60 -22.91
CA ILE A 88 -3.34 -4.71 -24.02
C ILE A 88 -3.79 -5.89 -24.91
N ARG A 89 -4.25 -5.61 -26.13
CA ARG A 89 -4.56 -6.65 -27.13
C ARG A 89 -3.26 -7.35 -27.53
N GLY A 90 -3.20 -8.68 -27.37
CA GLY A 90 -2.02 -9.50 -27.68
C GLY A 90 -1.44 -10.27 -26.49
N TYR A 91 -1.93 -10.04 -25.26
CA TYR A 91 -1.62 -10.90 -24.13
C TYR A 91 -2.40 -12.22 -24.25
N ASN A 92 -1.78 -13.23 -24.86
CA ASN A 92 -2.34 -14.57 -24.91
C ASN A 92 -2.57 -15.11 -23.49
N THR A 93 -3.80 -15.59 -23.28
CA THR A 93 -4.36 -16.20 -22.07
C THR A 93 -3.85 -17.64 -21.88
N GLN A 94 -2.56 -17.90 -22.08
CA GLN A 94 -1.95 -19.16 -21.64
C GLN A 94 -1.48 -18.97 -20.20
N GLY A 95 -2.20 -19.57 -19.26
CA GLY A 95 -1.80 -19.90 -17.89
C GLY A 95 -1.13 -18.81 -17.07
N THR A 96 -1.71 -18.47 -15.91
CA THR A 96 -1.01 -17.73 -14.84
C THR A 96 0.29 -18.43 -14.38
N SER A 97 0.50 -19.70 -14.75
CA SER A 97 1.75 -20.45 -14.56
C SER A 97 2.79 -20.09 -15.63
N GLY A 98 3.56 -19.02 -15.41
CA GLY A 98 4.76 -18.75 -16.21
C GLY A 98 5.11 -17.28 -16.39
N LYS A 99 4.17 -16.35 -16.14
CA LYS A 99 4.47 -14.91 -16.19
C LYS A 99 5.12 -14.46 -14.89
N GLU A 100 6.18 -13.67 -15.01
CA GLU A 100 6.78 -13.03 -13.84
C GLU A 100 5.81 -12.01 -13.24
N PRO A 101 5.62 -11.99 -11.91
CA PRO A 101 4.79 -10.98 -11.27
C PRO A 101 5.42 -9.60 -11.40
N PRO A 102 4.62 -8.52 -11.35
CA PRO A 102 5.14 -7.17 -11.33
C PRO A 102 6.05 -6.96 -10.11
N LEU A 103 7.21 -6.34 -10.34
CA LEU A 103 8.21 -6.09 -9.29
C LEU A 103 7.88 -4.85 -8.45
N LEU A 104 7.20 -3.87 -9.04
CA LEU A 104 6.83 -2.61 -8.42
C LEU A 104 5.34 -2.33 -8.72
N ILE A 105 4.56 -2.12 -7.67
CA ILE A 105 3.10 -2.03 -7.77
C ILE A 105 2.64 -0.80 -7.03
N GLN A 106 2.06 0.18 -7.71
CA GLN A 106 1.39 1.29 -7.04
C GLN A 106 0.05 0.78 -6.49
N PHE A 107 -0.24 1.09 -5.23
CA PHE A 107 -1.44 0.57 -4.60
C PHE A 107 -2.12 1.57 -3.67
N ARG A 108 -3.38 1.26 -3.37
CA ARG A 108 -4.17 1.81 -2.27
C ARG A 108 -4.70 0.62 -1.49
N MET A 109 -4.67 0.69 -0.17
CA MET A 109 -5.19 -0.37 0.68
C MET A 109 -6.01 0.23 1.80
N PHE A 110 -7.19 -0.32 2.00
CA PHE A 110 -8.03 -0.06 3.15
C PHE A 110 -8.06 -1.33 3.99
N ASN A 111 -7.69 -1.24 5.26
CA ASN A 111 -7.60 -2.41 6.12
C ASN A 111 -7.87 -2.04 7.58
N ASP A 112 -8.96 -2.54 8.14
CA ASP A 112 -9.32 -2.36 9.54
C ASP A 112 -9.23 -0.88 9.97
N GLY A 113 -9.90 0.00 9.22
CA GLY A 113 -9.91 1.45 9.46
C GLY A 113 -8.68 2.24 9.00
N HIS A 114 -7.58 1.57 8.68
CA HIS A 114 -6.41 2.20 8.08
C HIS A 114 -6.64 2.52 6.60
N ALA A 115 -6.09 3.64 6.14
CA ALA A 115 -5.90 3.92 4.73
C ALA A 115 -4.42 4.03 4.42
N VAL A 116 -3.92 3.17 3.55
CA VAL A 116 -2.52 3.09 3.14
C VAL A 116 -2.39 3.40 1.67
N LYS A 117 -1.39 4.19 1.31
CA LYS A 117 -1.04 4.48 -0.07
C LYS A 117 0.47 4.44 -0.24
N GLY A 118 0.92 3.77 -1.29
CA GLY A 118 2.32 3.76 -1.64
C GLY A 118 2.60 2.88 -2.84
N THR A 119 3.81 2.35 -2.86
CA THR A 119 4.27 1.32 -3.76
C THR A 119 4.65 0.08 -2.97
N PHE A 120 4.36 -1.10 -3.52
CA PHE A 120 4.91 -2.34 -3.04
C PHE A 120 6.04 -2.79 -3.97
N LEU A 121 7.14 -3.23 -3.36
CA LEU A 121 8.17 -4.01 -4.01
C LEU A 121 7.94 -5.50 -3.75
N LEU A 122 8.06 -6.31 -4.80
CA LEU A 122 7.98 -7.77 -4.67
C LEU A 122 9.11 -8.27 -3.75
N ASN A 123 8.74 -9.04 -2.72
CA ASN A 123 9.70 -9.75 -1.89
C ASN A 123 9.35 -11.24 -1.81
N LYS A 124 10.09 -12.05 -2.57
CA LYS A 124 9.91 -13.51 -2.65
C LYS A 124 10.23 -14.25 -1.35
N LYS A 125 10.86 -13.59 -0.37
CA LYS A 125 11.17 -14.15 0.95
C LYS A 125 10.03 -14.00 1.95
N LEU A 126 8.99 -13.21 1.61
CA LEU A 126 7.84 -13.07 2.48
C LEU A 126 7.01 -14.35 2.47
N PRO A 127 6.45 -14.75 3.64
CA PRO A 127 5.40 -15.75 3.69
C PRO A 127 4.23 -15.38 2.76
N PRO A 128 3.48 -16.37 2.26
CA PRO A 128 2.30 -16.11 1.44
C PRO A 128 1.31 -15.16 2.12
N ARG A 129 0.53 -14.44 1.32
CA ARG A 129 -0.50 -13.48 1.75
C ARG A 129 0.01 -12.40 2.69
N THR A 130 1.24 -11.94 2.52
CA THR A 130 1.84 -10.93 3.41
C THR A 130 2.05 -9.61 2.66
N VAL A 131 1.65 -8.51 3.29
CA VAL A 131 2.11 -7.17 2.95
C VAL A 131 2.87 -6.58 4.13
N GLN A 132 3.93 -5.85 3.84
CA GLN A 132 4.66 -5.07 4.85
C GLN A 132 4.51 -3.60 4.53
N VAL A 133 3.92 -2.84 5.46
CA VAL A 133 3.64 -1.42 5.32
C VAL A 133 4.49 -0.61 6.29
N ARG A 134 4.83 0.62 5.89
CA ARG A 134 5.61 1.55 6.69
C ARG A 134 4.76 2.73 7.18
N PRO A 135 5.14 3.39 8.29
CA PRO A 135 4.44 4.57 8.79
C PRO A 135 4.21 5.66 7.74
N SER A 136 5.21 5.93 6.90
CA SER A 136 5.14 6.89 5.78
C SER A 136 4.03 6.58 4.76
N MET A 137 3.64 5.30 4.63
CA MET A 137 2.59 4.86 3.72
C MET A 137 1.18 5.07 4.29
N VAL A 138 1.05 5.08 5.62
CA VAL A 138 -0.23 5.21 6.31
C VAL A 138 -0.71 6.67 6.22
N LYS A 139 -1.86 6.86 5.59
CA LYS A 139 -2.46 8.18 5.38
C LYS A 139 -3.54 8.49 6.40
N VAL A 140 -4.17 7.45 6.95
CA VAL A 140 -5.11 7.48 8.08
C VAL A 140 -4.88 6.22 8.90
N TYR A 141 -4.71 6.38 10.21
CA TYR A 141 -4.62 5.27 11.16
C TYR A 141 -6.01 4.87 11.65
N LYS A 142 -6.16 3.61 12.07
CA LYS A 142 -7.33 3.19 12.83
C LYS A 142 -7.41 3.98 14.13
N ASP A 143 -8.59 4.50 14.40
CA ASP A 143 -8.93 5.01 15.73
C ASP A 143 -9.07 3.84 16.74
N PRO A 144 -8.22 3.75 17.78
CA PRO A 144 -8.28 2.67 18.76
C PRO A 144 -9.47 2.78 19.70
N THR A 145 -10.13 3.94 19.79
CA THR A 145 -11.25 4.20 20.72
C THR A 145 -12.62 3.84 20.15
N LEU A 146 -12.69 3.57 18.84
CA LEU A 146 -13.90 3.18 18.12
C LEU A 146 -13.83 1.71 17.72
N SER A 147 -14.48 0.85 18.53
CA SER A 147 -14.57 -0.60 18.30
C SER A 147 -15.74 -1.01 17.40
N ASP A 148 -16.82 -0.22 17.37
CA ASP A 148 -18.12 -0.64 16.80
C ASP A 148 -18.35 -0.11 15.37
N PHE A 149 -17.27 0.29 14.70
CA PHE A 149 -17.33 0.94 13.40
C PHE A 149 -17.04 -0.05 12.27
N THR A 150 -17.98 -0.20 11.34
CA THR A 150 -17.79 -1.07 10.17
C THR A 150 -16.89 -0.41 9.12
N THR A 151 -15.76 -1.05 8.85
CA THR A 151 -14.81 -0.67 7.81
C THR A 151 -14.83 -1.67 6.67
N PHE A 152 -14.54 -1.20 5.45
CA PHE A 152 -14.37 -2.08 4.29
C PHE A 152 -12.87 -2.30 4.03
N ASN A 153 -12.50 -3.54 3.78
CA ASN A 153 -11.13 -3.90 3.42
C ASN A 153 -11.01 -4.04 1.90
N SER A 154 -9.99 -3.44 1.31
CA SER A 154 -9.62 -3.66 -0.10
C SER A 154 -8.13 -3.48 -0.31
N LEU A 155 -7.64 -4.16 -1.34
CA LEU A 155 -6.34 -3.90 -1.94
C LEU A 155 -6.55 -3.55 -3.41
N GLU A 156 -6.10 -2.37 -3.80
CA GLU A 156 -6.39 -1.76 -5.09
C GLU A 156 -5.10 -1.33 -5.79
N VAL A 157 -5.02 -1.56 -7.10
CA VAL A 157 -3.86 -1.23 -7.94
C VAL A 157 -4.24 -0.27 -9.08
#